data_AF-A0A0F4L3U0-F1
#
_entry.id   AF-A0A0F4L3U0-F1
#
_cell.length_a   1.000
_cell.length_b   1.000
_cell.length_c   1.000
_cell.angle_alpha   90.00
_cell.angle_beta   90.00
_cell.angle_gamma   90.00
#
_symmetry.space_group_name_H-M   'P 1'
#
loop_
_entity.id
_entity.type
_entity.pdbx_description
1 polymer ?
#
loop_
_entity_poly.entity_id
_entity_poly.type
_entity_poly.pdbx_seq_one_letter_code
_entity_poly.pdbx_strand_id
1 'polypeptide(L)'
;MHAHGHGRGRFAALLMSLAMMISLAACGDNVPVDGGGTGDAADQVLFQGEFAGSGASSQQSADEAWIAGFRKQHPGARISYDPAGSGAGVNAFLSGSTIWAGTDAPLTADQLERSRKVCGSGTAIDLPVYATPIAVAYNLPDLWPKGSDGHLRMDPALIAMIFSGKVTNWRDPRIAALNPEANLPDLDITVIHRSDKSGTTKSFLSYLHDTAGSAWPYPAGENWPNDLGQGAKGTAGVIMTMNQAEGTFGYADAAQTTGLGTVAVQVGKTWQPPTAKTVANLLDSAQRDPQASQPGRVVLTVDHRTTRKHTYPIVLVSYDVACTVYRNDQDGSKARFAKAWLTYLLSEQGQRMAAANAGSAELGQGLRSQAMASVETIGGKS
;
A
#
# COMPACT_ATOMS: atom_id res chain seq x y z
N MET A 1 -64.94 31.27 -19.11
CA MET A 1 -65.35 32.24 -18.08
C MET A 1 -64.08 32.79 -17.43
N HIS A 2 -63.91 34.11 -17.53
CA HIS A 2 -62.96 35.05 -16.88
C HIS A 2 -61.45 34.68 -16.79
N ALA A 3 -60.49 35.39 -17.45
CA ALA A 3 -60.12 36.83 -17.43
C ALA A 3 -59.58 37.25 -16.05
N HIS A 4 -58.50 37.99 -15.79
CA HIS A 4 -57.52 38.89 -16.45
C HIS A 4 -56.25 38.84 -15.54
N GLY A 5 -55.05 39.36 -15.81
CA GLY A 5 -54.49 40.23 -16.83
C GLY A 5 -53.13 40.81 -16.34
N HIS A 6 -52.27 41.14 -17.32
CA HIS A 6 -51.22 42.20 -17.40
C HIS A 6 -50.35 42.59 -16.18
N GLY A 7 -49.04 42.83 -16.34
CA GLY A 7 -48.52 43.76 -17.35
C GLY A 7 -47.02 43.68 -17.64
N ARG A 8 -46.71 44.17 -18.85
CA ARG A 8 -45.39 44.36 -19.45
C ARG A 8 -45.05 45.85 -19.44
N GLY A 9 -43.75 46.14 -19.38
CA GLY A 9 -43.13 47.33 -19.94
C GLY A 9 -42.29 48.11 -18.93
N ARG A 10 -41.22 48.84 -19.29
CA ARG A 10 -40.41 48.99 -20.52
C ARG A 10 -39.38 50.09 -20.17
N PHE A 11 -38.15 50.00 -20.69
CA PHE A 11 -37.14 51.08 -20.88
C PHE A 11 -36.52 51.82 -19.67
N ALA A 12 -35.18 51.80 -19.59
CA ALA A 12 -34.34 52.99 -19.83
C ALA A 12 -32.85 52.60 -19.79
N ALA A 13 -32.13 52.93 -20.88
CA ALA A 13 -30.68 52.94 -20.96
C ALA A 13 -30.18 54.35 -20.63
N LEU A 14 -29.02 54.46 -19.97
CA LEU A 14 -28.23 55.68 -19.96
C LEU A 14 -26.74 55.34 -19.84
N LEU A 15 -26.02 55.65 -20.92
CA LEU A 15 -24.57 55.81 -21.02
C LEU A 15 -24.19 57.22 -20.53
N MET A 16 -23.14 57.37 -19.74
CA MET A 16 -22.03 58.29 -20.04
C MET A 16 -20.85 58.16 -19.06
N SER A 17 -19.67 58.26 -19.67
CA SER A 17 -18.29 58.15 -19.21
C SER A 17 -17.78 59.29 -18.34
N LEU A 18 -16.75 59.04 -17.52
CA LEU A 18 -15.57 59.92 -17.46
C LEU A 18 -14.30 59.17 -17.04
N ALA A 19 -13.26 59.35 -17.84
CA ALA A 19 -11.91 58.82 -17.66
C ALA A 19 -11.08 59.67 -16.69
N MET A 20 -10.11 59.05 -16.02
CA MET A 20 -8.92 59.76 -15.54
C MET A 20 -7.70 58.85 -15.64
N MET A 21 -6.89 59.10 -16.67
CA MET A 21 -5.50 58.67 -16.76
C MET A 21 -4.64 59.67 -16.00
N ILE A 22 -3.76 59.20 -15.14
CA ILE A 22 -2.58 59.95 -14.70
C ILE A 22 -1.36 59.15 -15.14
N SER A 23 -0.74 59.63 -16.21
CA SER A 23 0.59 59.28 -16.68
C SER A 23 1.62 60.10 -15.90
N LEU A 24 2.56 59.45 -15.21
CA LEU A 24 3.86 60.03 -14.91
C LEU A 24 4.91 59.34 -15.78
N ALA A 25 5.39 60.08 -16.78
CA ALA A 25 6.61 59.77 -17.49
C ALA A 25 7.80 60.25 -16.65
N ALA A 26 8.77 59.37 -16.44
CA ALA A 26 10.15 59.77 -16.19
C ALA A 26 11.03 58.96 -17.15
N CYS A 27 11.61 59.66 -18.13
CA CYS A 27 12.81 59.25 -18.85
C CYS A 27 13.90 58.95 -17.81
N GLY A 28 14.75 57.93 -17.88
CA GLY A 28 15.34 57.23 -19.01
C GLY A 28 16.85 57.22 -18.73
N ASP A 29 17.44 56.03 -18.58
CA ASP A 29 18.82 55.76 -19.00
C ASP A 29 19.05 54.25 -19.06
N ASN A 30 19.36 53.76 -20.25
CA ASN A 30 19.75 52.38 -20.53
C ASN A 30 21.26 52.25 -20.36
N VAL A 31 21.68 51.40 -19.43
CA VAL A 31 23.01 50.77 -19.44
C VAL A 31 22.79 49.27 -19.21
N PRO A 32 23.36 48.37 -20.04
CA PRO A 32 23.16 46.94 -19.84
C PRO A 32 24.03 46.48 -18.67
N VAL A 33 23.40 46.00 -17.60
CA VAL A 33 24.11 45.24 -16.57
C VAL A 33 23.91 43.77 -16.89
N ASP A 34 24.91 43.20 -17.56
CA ASP A 34 25.18 41.77 -17.54
C ASP A 34 25.40 41.36 -16.08
N GLY A 35 24.56 40.45 -15.59
CA GLY A 35 24.56 39.99 -14.21
C GLY A 35 23.79 38.70 -14.08
N GLY A 36 24.46 37.60 -14.40
CA GLY A 36 23.92 36.25 -14.41
C GLY A 36 23.17 35.87 -13.14
N GLY A 37 22.03 35.21 -13.37
CA GLY A 37 21.17 34.63 -12.37
C GLY A 37 20.12 33.77 -13.06
N THR A 38 20.57 32.83 -13.90
CA THR A 38 19.73 31.72 -14.38
C THR A 38 19.38 30.85 -13.18
N GLY A 39 18.32 31.23 -12.46
CA GLY A 39 17.57 30.26 -11.69
C GLY A 39 16.93 29.31 -12.71
N ASP A 40 17.51 28.13 -12.88
CA ASP A 40 16.88 27.01 -13.58
C ASP A 40 15.52 26.76 -12.92
N ALA A 41 14.46 27.34 -13.49
CA ALA A 41 13.15 26.73 -13.42
C ALA A 41 13.27 25.45 -14.23
N ALA A 42 13.69 24.36 -13.58
CA ALA A 42 13.72 23.04 -14.19
C ALA A 42 12.37 22.83 -14.88
N ASP A 43 12.38 22.63 -16.20
CA ASP A 43 11.22 22.22 -16.98
C ASP A 43 10.62 20.99 -16.30
N GLN A 44 9.61 21.18 -15.46
CA GLN A 44 8.89 20.07 -14.87
C GLN A 44 8.13 19.42 -16.00
N VAL A 45 8.57 18.23 -16.41
CA VAL A 45 7.87 17.43 -17.41
C VAL A 45 6.46 17.15 -16.87
N LEU A 46 5.48 17.88 -17.38
CA LEU A 46 4.08 17.68 -17.03
C LEU A 46 3.54 16.46 -17.80
N PHE A 47 3.13 15.43 -17.07
CA PHE A 47 2.50 14.26 -17.68
C PHE A 47 1.07 14.59 -18.14
N GLN A 48 0.73 14.12 -19.34
CA GLN A 48 -0.58 14.23 -19.95
C GLN A 48 -1.00 12.83 -20.42
N GLY A 49 -2.23 12.41 -20.12
CA GLY A 49 -2.77 11.13 -20.57
C GLY A 49 -3.30 10.25 -19.44
N GLU A 50 -3.67 9.02 -19.79
CA GLU A 50 -4.23 8.03 -18.85
C GLU A 50 -3.20 6.96 -18.50
N PHE A 51 -3.04 6.72 -17.21
CA PHE A 51 -2.06 5.76 -16.68
C PHE A 51 -2.76 4.84 -15.68
N ALA A 52 -2.82 3.56 -15.99
CA ALA A 52 -3.54 2.57 -15.19
C ALA A 52 -2.57 1.59 -14.51
N GLY A 53 -2.82 1.36 -13.23
CA GLY A 53 -2.22 0.32 -12.39
C GLY A 53 -3.30 -0.61 -11.83
N SER A 54 -2.89 -1.78 -11.35
CA SER A 54 -3.80 -2.72 -10.66
C SER A 54 -3.01 -3.58 -9.68
N GLY A 55 -3.63 -4.01 -8.60
CA GLY A 55 -3.02 -5.00 -7.72
C GLY A 55 -3.49 -5.01 -6.29
N ALA A 56 -2.53 -5.11 -5.38
CA ALA A 56 -2.74 -5.38 -3.98
C ALA A 56 -3.75 -4.40 -3.33
N SER A 57 -4.88 -4.93 -2.86
CA SER A 57 -5.89 -4.15 -2.14
C SER A 57 -5.40 -3.61 -0.79
N SER A 58 -4.29 -4.12 -0.27
CA SER A 58 -3.58 -3.60 0.89
C SER A 58 -2.99 -2.21 0.63
N GLN A 59 -2.50 -1.94 -0.59
CA GLN A 59 -1.89 -0.66 -0.97
C GLN A 59 -2.91 0.41 -1.34
N GLN A 60 -4.20 0.08 -1.43
CA GLN A 60 -5.24 0.99 -1.95
C GLN A 60 -5.17 2.40 -1.35
N SER A 61 -5.16 2.54 -0.03
CA SER A 61 -5.12 3.85 0.63
C SER A 61 -3.84 4.63 0.33
N ALA A 62 -2.72 3.92 0.14
CA ALA A 62 -1.44 4.54 -0.23
C ALA A 62 -1.46 4.99 -1.69
N ASP A 63 -1.95 4.16 -2.61
CA ASP A 63 -2.14 4.49 -4.02
C ASP A 63 -3.08 5.69 -4.20
N GLU A 64 -4.21 5.74 -3.49
CA GLU A 64 -5.12 6.88 -3.52
C GLU A 64 -4.41 8.19 -3.08
N ALA A 65 -3.61 8.12 -2.00
CA ALA A 65 -2.83 9.27 -1.52
C ALA A 65 -1.71 9.67 -2.49
N TRP A 66 -0.99 8.71 -3.06
CA TRP A 66 0.05 8.94 -4.05
C TRP A 66 -0.51 9.53 -5.33
N ILE A 67 -1.63 9.01 -5.83
CA ILE A 67 -2.32 9.53 -7.02
C ILE A 67 -2.72 10.98 -6.76
N ALA A 68 -3.32 11.27 -5.61
CA ALA A 68 -3.72 12.63 -5.25
C ALA A 68 -2.52 13.59 -5.18
N GLY A 69 -1.40 13.17 -4.58
CA GLY A 69 -0.21 14.00 -4.47
C GLY A 69 0.56 14.17 -5.78
N PHE A 70 0.69 13.11 -6.58
CA PHE A 70 1.34 13.16 -7.89
C PHE A 70 0.56 14.05 -8.86
N ARG A 71 -0.77 13.97 -8.86
CA ARG A 71 -1.63 14.82 -9.71
C ARG A 71 -1.58 16.29 -9.35
N LYS A 72 -1.20 16.66 -8.13
CA LYS A 72 -0.92 18.07 -7.79
C LYS A 72 0.31 18.60 -8.53
N GLN A 73 1.30 17.74 -8.79
CA GLN A 73 2.52 18.08 -9.54
C GLN A 73 2.32 17.90 -11.05
N HIS A 74 1.41 17.00 -11.44
CA HIS A 74 1.09 16.68 -12.83
C HIS A 74 -0.42 16.68 -13.09
N PRO A 75 -1.07 17.86 -13.18
CA PRO A 75 -2.53 17.95 -13.32
C PRO A 75 -3.13 17.27 -14.55
N GLY A 76 -2.31 17.07 -15.59
CA GLY A 76 -2.68 16.37 -16.83
C GLY A 76 -2.65 14.84 -16.74
N ALA A 77 -2.08 14.28 -15.68
CA ALA A 77 -2.01 12.83 -15.49
C ALA A 77 -3.33 12.31 -14.91
N ARG A 78 -4.02 11.46 -15.67
CA ARG A 78 -5.21 10.72 -15.22
C ARG A 78 -4.77 9.34 -14.76
N ILE A 79 -4.46 9.23 -13.48
CA ILE A 79 -3.95 7.99 -12.89
C ILE A 79 -5.10 7.22 -12.24
N SER A 80 -5.16 5.92 -12.49
CA SER A 80 -6.11 5.00 -11.84
C SER A 80 -5.40 3.77 -11.29
N TYR A 81 -5.90 3.25 -10.19
CA TYR A 81 -5.44 2.00 -9.58
C TYR A 81 -6.65 1.11 -9.27
N ASP A 82 -6.62 -0.12 -9.77
CA ASP A 82 -7.64 -1.13 -9.49
C ASP A 82 -7.17 -2.10 -8.38
N PRO A 83 -7.72 -2.02 -7.14
CA PRO A 83 -7.30 -2.84 -5.99
C PRO A 83 -7.87 -4.27 -6.04
N ALA A 84 -7.67 -4.96 -7.16
CA ALA A 84 -8.25 -6.29 -7.43
C ALA A 84 -7.58 -7.46 -6.67
N GLY A 85 -6.49 -7.20 -5.94
CA GLY A 85 -5.62 -8.20 -5.29
C GLY A 85 -4.33 -8.45 -6.08
N SER A 86 -3.24 -8.81 -5.38
CA SER A 86 -1.90 -8.96 -5.97
C SER A 86 -1.87 -9.87 -7.18
N GLY A 87 -2.52 -11.04 -7.10
CA GLY A 87 -2.53 -12.01 -8.20
C GLY A 87 -3.29 -11.49 -9.43
N ALA A 88 -4.36 -10.72 -9.24
CA ALA A 88 -5.11 -10.12 -10.33
C ALA A 88 -4.31 -8.97 -10.98
N GLY A 89 -3.70 -8.10 -10.18
CA GLY A 89 -2.87 -7.00 -10.69
C GLY A 89 -1.65 -7.47 -11.46
N VAL A 90 -0.93 -8.47 -10.95
CA VAL A 90 0.20 -9.08 -11.67
C VAL A 90 -0.27 -9.65 -13.00
N ASN A 91 -1.43 -10.33 -13.05
CA ASN A 91 -1.96 -10.81 -14.33
C ASN A 91 -2.34 -9.67 -15.29
N ALA A 92 -2.91 -8.58 -14.79
CA ALA A 92 -3.22 -7.39 -15.59
C ALA A 92 -1.94 -6.78 -16.19
N PHE A 93 -0.89 -6.60 -15.39
CA PHE A 93 0.42 -6.14 -15.85
C PHE A 93 1.04 -7.08 -16.90
N LEU A 94 1.06 -8.40 -16.63
CA LEU A 94 1.63 -9.39 -17.54
C LEU A 94 0.88 -9.52 -18.87
N SER A 95 -0.38 -9.06 -18.92
CA SER A 95 -1.17 -8.96 -20.15
C SER A 95 -0.93 -7.65 -20.92
N GLY A 96 -0.24 -6.67 -20.32
CA GLY A 96 -0.04 -5.33 -20.86
C GLY A 96 -1.24 -4.40 -20.66
N SER A 97 -2.22 -4.79 -19.84
CA SER A 97 -3.42 -3.99 -19.55
C SER A 97 -3.13 -2.82 -18.61
N THR A 98 -2.09 -2.93 -17.78
CA THR A 98 -1.64 -1.87 -16.86
C THR A 98 -0.15 -1.60 -17.04
N ILE A 99 0.29 -0.41 -16.67
CA ILE A 99 1.70 0.02 -16.77
C ILE A 99 2.50 -0.57 -15.62
N TRP A 100 1.93 -0.64 -14.42
CA TRP A 100 2.54 -1.27 -13.26
C TRP A 100 1.54 -2.19 -12.56
N ALA A 101 2.05 -3.03 -11.68
CA ALA A 101 1.23 -3.76 -10.72
C ALA A 101 1.75 -3.59 -9.30
N GLY A 102 0.85 -3.35 -8.36
CA GLY A 102 1.15 -3.43 -6.93
C GLY A 102 1.01 -4.88 -6.45
N THR A 103 2.01 -5.42 -5.78
CA THR A 103 1.99 -6.81 -5.30
C THR A 103 2.69 -6.98 -3.96
N ASP A 104 1.94 -7.53 -3.02
CA ASP A 104 2.38 -7.94 -1.69
C ASP A 104 3.37 -9.12 -1.66
N ALA A 105 3.74 -9.65 -2.83
CA ALA A 105 4.74 -10.69 -2.97
C ALA A 105 5.56 -10.47 -4.24
N PRO A 106 6.88 -10.74 -4.21
CA PRO A 106 7.69 -10.61 -5.41
C PRO A 106 7.20 -11.58 -6.49
N LEU A 107 7.39 -11.20 -7.76
CA LEU A 107 7.08 -12.05 -8.89
C LEU A 107 7.75 -13.42 -8.75
N THR A 108 6.97 -14.48 -9.01
CA THR A 108 7.47 -15.84 -9.13
C THR A 108 8.34 -15.99 -10.39
N ALA A 109 9.12 -17.08 -10.47
CA ALA A 109 9.91 -17.38 -11.65
C ALA A 109 9.06 -17.46 -12.95
N ASP A 110 7.87 -18.06 -12.87
CA ASP A 110 6.92 -18.10 -14.00
C ASP A 110 6.44 -16.70 -14.39
N GLN A 111 6.08 -15.87 -13.41
CA GLN A 111 5.62 -14.50 -13.67
C GLN A 111 6.73 -13.63 -14.25
N LEU A 112 7.97 -13.77 -13.77
CA LEU A 112 9.14 -13.11 -14.36
C LEU A 112 9.36 -13.53 -15.81
N GLU A 113 9.26 -14.82 -16.12
CA GLU A 113 9.42 -15.27 -17.50
C GLU A 113 8.29 -14.73 -18.39
N ARG A 114 7.05 -14.77 -17.91
CA ARG A 114 5.90 -14.19 -18.62
C ARG A 114 6.03 -12.69 -18.82
N SER A 115 6.71 -11.98 -17.93
CA SER A 115 6.90 -10.52 -18.04
C SER A 115 7.70 -10.10 -19.27
N ARG A 116 8.49 -11.00 -19.87
CA ARG A 116 9.17 -10.75 -21.15
C ARG A 116 8.21 -10.46 -22.31
N LYS A 117 6.93 -10.81 -22.17
CA LYS A 117 5.87 -10.47 -23.15
C LYS A 117 5.54 -8.98 -23.17
N VAL A 118 5.79 -8.28 -22.06
CA VAL A 118 5.49 -6.84 -21.90
C VAL A 118 6.76 -6.00 -21.72
N CYS A 119 7.87 -6.58 -21.26
CA CYS A 119 9.16 -5.92 -21.14
C CYS A 119 10.05 -6.18 -22.37
N GLY A 120 10.67 -5.12 -22.90
CA GLY A 120 11.46 -5.11 -24.13
C GLY A 120 12.90 -5.57 -23.94
N SER A 121 13.49 -5.31 -22.77
CA SER A 121 14.87 -5.69 -22.43
C SER A 121 14.88 -6.44 -21.09
N GLY A 122 14.80 -7.77 -21.13
CA GLY A 122 14.82 -8.61 -19.93
C GLY A 122 13.44 -8.86 -19.33
N THR A 123 13.39 -9.01 -18.01
CA THR A 123 12.17 -9.25 -17.23
C THR A 123 11.72 -7.96 -16.54
N ALA A 124 10.52 -7.98 -15.97
CA ALA A 124 10.08 -6.96 -15.04
C ALA A 124 10.98 -6.91 -13.80
N ILE A 125 10.93 -5.77 -13.12
CA ILE A 125 11.59 -5.49 -11.84
C ILE A 125 10.54 -5.43 -10.73
N ASP A 126 10.93 -5.79 -9.51
CA ASP A 126 10.14 -5.62 -8.28
C ASP A 126 10.81 -4.58 -7.41
N LEU A 127 10.10 -3.52 -7.01
CA LEU A 127 10.66 -2.47 -6.16
C LEU A 127 9.82 -2.31 -4.90
N PRO A 128 10.40 -2.39 -3.69
CA PRO A 128 9.65 -2.22 -2.47
C PRO A 128 9.31 -0.74 -2.36
N VAL A 129 8.01 -0.43 -2.34
CA VAL A 129 7.51 0.95 -2.28
C VAL A 129 6.67 1.18 -1.02
N TYR A 130 6.19 0.11 -0.40
CA TYR A 130 5.27 0.15 0.73
C TYR A 130 5.60 -0.97 1.71
N ALA A 131 5.51 -0.67 3.01
CA ALA A 131 5.56 -1.70 4.03
C ALA A 131 4.59 -1.38 5.18
N THR A 132 3.91 -2.40 5.67
CA THR A 132 2.91 -2.27 6.73
C THR A 132 2.93 -3.52 7.61
N PRO A 133 2.58 -3.42 8.90
CA PRO A 133 2.29 -4.62 9.68
C PRO A 133 0.98 -5.25 9.18
N ILE A 134 0.98 -6.58 9.07
CA ILE A 134 -0.27 -7.34 9.01
C ILE A 134 -0.74 -7.52 10.44
N ALA A 135 -1.83 -6.85 10.79
CA ALA A 135 -2.48 -7.06 12.07
C ALA A 135 -3.24 -8.39 12.02
N VAL A 136 -3.04 -9.22 13.03
CA VAL A 136 -4.03 -10.24 13.40
C VAL A 136 -5.06 -9.52 14.26
N ALA A 137 -6.30 -9.45 13.79
CA ALA A 137 -7.35 -8.64 14.35
C ALA A 137 -8.53 -9.49 14.85
N TYR A 138 -9.31 -8.93 15.76
CA TYR A 138 -10.49 -9.59 16.33
C TYR A 138 -11.60 -8.59 16.62
N ASN A 139 -12.84 -9.08 16.62
CA ASN A 139 -14.02 -8.30 17.00
C ASN A 139 -14.55 -8.78 18.35
N LEU A 140 -14.10 -8.13 19.44
CA LEU A 140 -14.60 -8.34 20.80
C LEU A 140 -14.67 -6.97 21.50
N PRO A 141 -15.76 -6.19 21.29
CA PRO A 141 -15.82 -4.80 21.70
C PRO A 141 -15.75 -4.60 23.23
N ASP A 142 -16.22 -5.59 24.00
CA ASP A 142 -16.29 -5.53 25.47
C ASP A 142 -15.15 -6.32 26.16
N LEU A 143 -14.13 -6.75 25.40
CA LEU A 143 -13.04 -7.57 25.92
C LEU A 143 -12.22 -6.88 27.00
N TRP A 144 -12.04 -5.57 26.84
CA TRP A 144 -11.19 -4.77 27.70
C TRP A 144 -11.96 -3.62 28.35
N PRO A 145 -11.57 -3.19 29.56
CA PRO A 145 -12.02 -1.92 30.10
C PRO A 145 -11.71 -0.76 29.14
N LYS A 146 -12.61 0.23 29.05
CA LYS A 146 -12.40 1.42 28.22
C LYS A 146 -11.05 2.08 28.53
N GLY A 147 -10.23 2.31 27.51
CA GLY A 147 -8.92 2.95 27.63
C GLY A 147 -7.72 1.99 27.69
N SER A 148 -7.92 0.68 27.61
CA SER A 148 -6.86 -0.30 27.36
C SER A 148 -6.21 -0.11 25.98
N ASP A 149 -4.99 -0.63 25.80
CA ASP A 149 -4.29 -0.65 24.51
C ASP A 149 -4.92 -1.59 23.45
N GLY A 150 -5.91 -2.41 23.83
CA GLY A 150 -6.72 -3.20 22.91
C GLY A 150 -5.98 -4.40 22.31
N HIS A 151 -4.85 -4.80 22.91
CA HIS A 151 -4.00 -5.85 22.36
C HIS A 151 -4.08 -7.17 23.12
N LEU A 152 -4.56 -8.23 22.45
CA LEU A 152 -4.38 -9.59 22.96
C LEU A 152 -2.94 -10.04 22.76
N ARG A 153 -2.35 -10.69 23.75
CA ARG A 153 -1.05 -11.34 23.66
C ARG A 153 -1.24 -12.75 23.13
N MET A 154 -0.60 -13.06 22.00
CA MET A 154 -0.59 -14.43 21.46
C MET A 154 0.78 -14.75 20.87
N ASP A 155 1.28 -15.95 21.20
CA ASP A 155 2.46 -16.50 20.54
C ASP A 155 2.09 -17.08 19.16
N PRO A 156 3.08 -17.37 18.28
CA PRO A 156 2.80 -17.85 16.94
C PRO A 156 2.01 -19.17 16.90
N ALA A 157 2.25 -20.06 17.87
CA ALA A 157 1.57 -21.35 17.93
C ALA A 157 0.09 -21.17 18.27
N LEU A 158 -0.25 -20.26 19.19
CA LEU A 158 -1.64 -19.95 19.53
C LEU A 158 -2.40 -19.33 18.35
N ILE A 159 -1.78 -18.37 17.64
CA ILE A 159 -2.36 -17.79 16.42
C ILE A 159 -2.64 -18.91 15.40
N ALA A 160 -1.65 -19.77 15.13
CA ALA A 160 -1.80 -20.90 14.21
C ALA A 160 -2.89 -21.90 14.65
N MET A 161 -3.01 -22.17 15.96
CA MET A 161 -4.04 -23.06 16.48
C MET A 161 -5.45 -22.52 16.26
N ILE A 162 -5.66 -21.20 16.31
CA ILE A 162 -6.95 -20.58 15.96
C ILE A 162 -7.23 -20.76 14.46
N PHE A 163 -6.28 -20.35 13.60
CA PHE A 163 -6.47 -20.46 12.13
C PHE A 163 -6.50 -21.89 11.59
N SER A 164 -6.15 -22.89 12.40
CA SER A 164 -6.25 -24.32 12.08
C SER A 164 -7.40 -25.03 12.81
N GLY A 165 -8.20 -24.31 13.61
CA GLY A 165 -9.39 -24.85 14.27
C GLY A 165 -9.10 -25.71 15.50
N LYS A 166 -7.87 -25.68 16.04
CA LYS A 166 -7.48 -26.36 17.29
C LYS A 166 -7.83 -25.55 18.55
N VAL A 167 -8.06 -24.25 18.39
CA VAL A 167 -8.61 -23.33 19.39
C VAL A 167 -9.84 -22.71 18.76
N THR A 168 -11.02 -22.97 19.33
CA THR A 168 -12.30 -22.62 18.71
C THR A 168 -13.17 -21.69 19.54
N ASN A 169 -12.76 -21.34 20.75
CA ASN A 169 -13.55 -20.50 21.67
C ASN A 169 -12.64 -19.49 22.38
N TRP A 170 -13.14 -18.27 22.60
CA TRP A 170 -12.39 -17.17 23.19
C TRP A 170 -11.99 -17.39 24.66
N ARG A 171 -12.72 -18.24 25.39
CA ARG A 171 -12.39 -18.63 26.78
C ARG A 171 -11.33 -19.73 26.86
N ASP A 172 -10.74 -20.16 25.74
CA ASP A 172 -9.71 -21.21 25.75
C ASP A 172 -8.60 -20.92 26.77
N PRO A 173 -8.22 -21.88 27.64
CA PRO A 173 -7.22 -21.67 28.69
C PRO A 173 -5.88 -21.13 28.18
N ARG A 174 -5.51 -21.42 26.93
CA ARG A 174 -4.28 -20.91 26.31
C ARG A 174 -4.36 -19.40 26.04
N ILE A 175 -5.52 -18.89 25.65
CA ILE A 175 -5.78 -17.44 25.48
C ILE A 175 -5.79 -16.77 26.86
N ALA A 176 -6.51 -17.35 27.82
CA ALA A 176 -6.64 -16.83 29.19
C ALA A 176 -5.29 -16.72 29.91
N ALA A 177 -4.42 -17.74 29.77
CA ALA A 177 -3.11 -17.76 30.40
C ALA A 177 -2.21 -16.58 29.98
N LEU A 178 -2.33 -16.12 28.73
CA LEU A 178 -1.53 -14.99 28.21
C LEU A 178 -2.18 -13.63 28.50
N ASN A 179 -3.47 -13.61 28.84
CA ASN A 179 -4.31 -12.41 28.95
C ASN A 179 -5.17 -12.44 30.22
N PRO A 180 -4.57 -12.52 31.42
CA PRO A 180 -5.33 -12.68 32.68
C PRO A 180 -6.24 -11.49 33.01
N GLU A 181 -5.98 -10.32 32.43
CA GLU A 181 -6.76 -9.09 32.62
C GLU A 181 -7.90 -8.94 31.59
N ALA A 182 -8.02 -9.84 30.61
CA ALA A 182 -9.03 -9.78 29.57
C ALA A 182 -10.35 -10.43 30.02
N ASN A 183 -11.48 -9.78 29.71
CA ASN A 183 -12.81 -10.32 29.97
C ASN A 183 -13.22 -11.31 28.86
N LEU A 184 -12.58 -12.48 28.81
CA LEU A 184 -12.78 -13.45 27.73
C LEU A 184 -14.21 -14.02 27.75
N PRO A 185 -15.02 -13.81 26.69
CA PRO A 185 -16.37 -14.35 26.61
C PRO A 185 -16.34 -15.85 26.32
N ASP A 186 -17.40 -16.54 26.73
CA ASP A 186 -17.69 -17.90 26.23
C ASP A 186 -18.37 -17.76 24.86
N LEU A 187 -17.54 -17.58 23.83
CA LEU A 187 -17.96 -17.30 22.47
C LEU A 187 -17.07 -18.05 21.49
N ASP A 188 -17.68 -18.66 20.48
CA ASP A 188 -16.95 -19.35 19.42
C ASP A 188 -16.17 -18.36 18.54
N ILE A 189 -14.99 -18.78 18.10
CA ILE A 189 -14.12 -18.00 17.23
C ILE A 189 -14.51 -18.25 15.78
N THR A 190 -14.86 -17.19 15.04
CA THR A 190 -15.11 -17.26 13.60
C THR A 190 -13.90 -16.76 12.83
N VAL A 191 -13.18 -17.67 12.17
CA VAL A 191 -12.02 -17.30 11.33
C VAL A 191 -12.47 -16.60 10.05
N ILE A 192 -11.87 -15.45 9.75
CA ILE A 192 -12.05 -14.72 8.51
C ILE A 192 -10.73 -14.69 7.74
N HIS A 193 -10.76 -15.01 6.45
CA HIS A 193 -9.59 -15.03 5.59
C HIS A 193 -9.89 -14.45 4.21
N ARG A 194 -8.85 -14.27 3.39
CA ARG A 194 -9.03 -13.86 1.99
C ARG A 194 -9.58 -15.01 1.15
N SER A 195 -10.55 -14.70 0.28
CA SER A 195 -11.10 -15.65 -0.70
C SER A 195 -10.38 -15.60 -2.05
N ASP A 196 -9.61 -14.54 -2.31
CA ASP A 196 -8.88 -14.29 -3.55
C ASP A 196 -7.36 -14.47 -3.37
N LYS A 197 -6.63 -14.64 -4.48
CA LYS A 197 -5.15 -14.73 -4.47
C LYS A 197 -4.55 -13.46 -3.88
N SER A 198 -3.96 -13.59 -2.70
CA SER A 198 -3.51 -12.46 -1.90
C SER A 198 -2.07 -12.63 -1.46
N GLY A 199 -1.23 -11.62 -1.74
CA GLY A 199 0.10 -11.59 -1.13
C GLY A 199 0.04 -11.26 0.37
N THR A 200 -1.00 -10.57 0.86
CA THR A 200 -1.24 -10.45 2.32
C THR A 200 -1.40 -11.82 2.97
N THR A 201 -2.16 -12.72 2.34
CA THR A 201 -2.27 -14.13 2.76
C THR A 201 -0.92 -14.81 2.70
N LYS A 202 -0.16 -14.64 1.62
CA LYS A 202 1.17 -15.23 1.51
C LYS A 202 2.10 -14.79 2.63
N SER A 203 2.20 -13.50 2.93
CA SER A 203 3.04 -12.98 4.01
C SER A 203 2.58 -13.46 5.39
N PHE A 204 1.28 -13.49 5.65
CA PHE A 204 0.75 -14.03 6.91
C PHE A 204 1.05 -15.52 7.07
N LEU A 205 0.85 -16.31 6.00
CA LEU A 205 1.12 -17.74 6.03
C LEU A 205 2.62 -18.07 6.09
N SER A 206 3.49 -17.25 5.48
CA SER A 206 4.94 -17.36 5.64
C SER A 206 5.36 -17.19 7.11
N TYR A 207 4.78 -16.21 7.81
CA TYR A 207 5.01 -16.05 9.25
C TYR A 207 4.60 -17.30 10.03
N LEU A 208 3.39 -17.82 9.82
CA LEU A 208 2.91 -19.02 10.53
C LEU A 208 3.79 -20.24 10.21
N HIS A 209 4.10 -20.46 8.93
CA HIS A 209 4.96 -21.54 8.48
C HIS A 209 6.34 -21.50 9.16
N ASP A 210 6.93 -20.31 9.26
CA ASP A 210 8.28 -20.16 9.80
C ASP A 210 8.32 -20.26 11.33
N THR A 211 7.26 -19.87 12.03
CA THR A 211 7.30 -19.62 13.48
C THR A 211 6.43 -20.54 14.33
N ALA A 212 5.38 -21.14 13.75
CA ALA A 212 4.39 -21.90 14.53
C ALA A 212 4.70 -23.41 14.65
N GLY A 213 5.72 -23.91 13.94
CA GLY A 213 6.09 -25.32 13.96
C GLY A 213 4.92 -26.24 13.59
N SER A 214 4.71 -27.33 14.34
CA SER A 214 3.62 -28.29 14.07
C SER A 214 2.21 -27.75 14.36
N ALA A 215 2.08 -26.56 14.95
CA ALA A 215 0.78 -25.93 15.11
C ALA A 215 0.18 -25.55 13.75
N TRP A 216 1.03 -25.21 12.76
CA TRP A 216 0.63 -24.87 11.39
C TRP A 216 1.19 -25.87 10.37
N PRO A 217 0.39 -26.85 9.90
CA PRO A 217 0.87 -27.88 8.98
C PRO A 217 0.82 -27.46 7.50
N TYR A 218 0.32 -26.26 7.18
CA TYR A 218 0.07 -25.83 5.81
C TYR A 218 1.24 -25.04 5.22
N PRO A 219 1.52 -25.17 3.92
CA PRO A 219 2.55 -24.36 3.26
C PRO A 219 2.13 -22.89 3.17
N ALA A 220 3.12 -22.01 3.03
CA ALA A 220 2.86 -20.63 2.64
C ALA A 220 2.38 -20.55 1.17
N GLY A 221 1.49 -19.60 0.88
CA GLY A 221 0.94 -19.42 -0.47
C GLY A 221 -0.03 -18.25 -0.56
N GLU A 222 -0.37 -17.85 -1.78
CA GLU A 222 -1.34 -16.75 -2.01
C GLU A 222 -2.80 -17.16 -1.80
N ASN A 223 -3.07 -18.47 -1.75
CA ASN A 223 -4.38 -19.02 -1.48
C ASN A 223 -4.48 -19.44 -0.01
N TRP A 224 -5.67 -19.28 0.57
CA TRP A 224 -5.96 -19.86 1.88
C TRP A 224 -5.92 -21.40 1.80
N PRO A 225 -5.28 -22.12 2.74
CA PRO A 225 -4.91 -23.52 2.54
C PRO A 225 -5.88 -24.55 3.17
N ASN A 226 -6.94 -24.10 3.84
CA ASN A 226 -7.93 -24.99 4.47
C ASN A 226 -9.36 -24.46 4.28
N ASP A 227 -10.36 -25.23 4.70
CA ASP A 227 -11.79 -24.89 4.57
C ASP A 227 -12.36 -24.21 5.84
N LEU A 228 -11.51 -23.79 6.78
CA LEU A 228 -11.95 -23.21 8.05
C LEU A 228 -12.34 -21.74 7.88
N GLY A 229 -13.53 -21.41 8.37
CA GLY A 229 -13.98 -20.04 8.49
C GLY A 229 -14.64 -19.51 7.22
N GLN A 230 -14.67 -18.19 7.09
CA GLN A 230 -15.32 -17.49 5.99
C GLN A 230 -14.30 -16.70 5.17
N GLY A 231 -14.31 -16.97 3.87
CA GLY A 231 -13.54 -16.20 2.89
C GLY A 231 -14.23 -14.91 2.49
N ALA A 232 -13.47 -13.81 2.42
CA ALA A 232 -13.93 -12.54 1.90
C ALA A 232 -12.94 -11.97 0.88
N LYS A 233 -13.45 -11.26 -0.13
CA LYS A 233 -12.63 -10.73 -1.22
C LYS A 233 -11.97 -9.41 -0.82
N GLY A 234 -10.66 -9.33 -1.01
CA GLY A 234 -9.89 -8.11 -0.75
C GLY A 234 -9.78 -7.77 0.75
N THR A 235 -8.93 -6.80 1.08
CA THR A 235 -8.74 -6.32 2.46
C THR A 235 -10.03 -5.73 3.03
N ALA A 236 -10.70 -4.85 2.26
CA ALA A 236 -11.95 -4.23 2.68
C ALA A 236 -13.08 -5.25 2.95
N GLY A 237 -13.16 -6.32 2.13
CA GLY A 237 -14.14 -7.38 2.34
C GLY A 237 -13.88 -8.16 3.63
N VAL A 238 -12.62 -8.45 3.95
CA VAL A 238 -12.23 -9.08 5.23
C VAL A 238 -12.63 -8.19 6.40
N ILE A 239 -12.26 -6.91 6.38
CA ILE A 239 -12.60 -5.97 7.46
C ILE A 239 -14.12 -5.83 7.65
N MET A 240 -14.87 -5.69 6.55
CA MET A 240 -16.32 -5.63 6.61
C MET A 240 -16.91 -6.90 7.23
N THR A 241 -16.44 -8.08 6.81
CA THR A 241 -16.93 -9.37 7.32
C THR A 241 -16.60 -9.54 8.80
N MET A 242 -15.41 -9.12 9.24
CA MET A 242 -15.04 -9.17 10.66
C MET A 242 -15.97 -8.29 11.53
N ASN A 243 -16.35 -7.12 11.04
CA ASN A 243 -17.25 -6.22 11.77
C ASN A 243 -18.72 -6.68 11.81
N GLN A 244 -19.12 -7.66 10.99
CA GLN A 244 -20.51 -8.13 10.93
C GLN A 244 -20.92 -9.00 12.13
N ALA A 245 -19.96 -9.61 12.82
CA ALA A 245 -20.23 -10.47 13.97
C ALA A 245 -19.16 -10.33 15.05
N GLU A 246 -19.60 -10.35 16.30
CA GLU A 246 -18.71 -10.51 17.44
C GLU A 246 -18.07 -11.91 17.41
N GLY A 247 -16.83 -12.02 17.87
CA GLY A 247 -16.07 -13.26 17.94
C GLY A 247 -15.27 -13.58 16.68
N THR A 248 -15.29 -12.71 15.67
CA THR A 248 -14.47 -12.89 14.46
C THR A 248 -12.97 -12.72 14.74
N PHE A 249 -12.14 -13.46 14.01
CA PHE A 249 -10.68 -13.43 14.09
C PHE A 249 -10.07 -13.53 12.69
N GLY A 250 -9.22 -12.60 12.30
CA GLY A 250 -8.73 -12.50 10.93
C GLY A 250 -7.40 -11.75 10.83
N TYR A 251 -6.97 -11.48 9.60
CA TYR A 251 -5.74 -10.74 9.33
C TYR A 251 -5.95 -9.73 8.19
N ALA A 252 -5.34 -8.57 8.33
CA ALA A 252 -5.42 -7.49 7.34
C ALA A 252 -4.24 -6.53 7.49
N ASP A 253 -4.10 -5.59 6.54
CA ASP A 253 -3.28 -4.40 6.75
C ASP A 253 -3.75 -3.68 8.03
N ALA A 254 -2.84 -3.43 8.98
CA ALA A 254 -3.18 -2.86 10.27
C ALA A 254 -3.85 -1.49 10.18
N ALA A 255 -3.57 -0.70 9.14
CA ALA A 255 -4.21 0.60 8.96
C ALA A 255 -5.71 0.47 8.68
N GLN A 256 -6.15 -0.68 8.17
CA GLN A 256 -7.55 -0.95 7.86
C GLN A 256 -8.32 -1.62 9.02
N THR A 257 -7.66 -1.97 10.14
CA THR A 257 -8.33 -2.63 11.28
C THR A 257 -8.92 -1.64 12.30
N THR A 258 -9.23 -0.41 11.88
CA THR A 258 -9.87 0.59 12.75
C THR A 258 -11.19 0.05 13.32
N GLY A 259 -11.38 0.16 14.63
CA GLY A 259 -12.57 -0.35 15.33
C GLY A 259 -12.48 -1.81 15.76
N LEU A 260 -11.46 -2.54 15.33
CA LEU A 260 -11.19 -3.91 15.77
C LEU A 260 -10.06 -3.93 16.82
N GLY A 261 -10.09 -4.92 17.71
CA GLY A 261 -8.94 -5.26 18.54
C GLY A 261 -7.85 -5.94 17.71
N THR A 262 -6.60 -5.92 18.17
CA THR A 262 -5.47 -6.54 17.45
C THR A 262 -4.59 -7.36 18.37
N VAL A 263 -3.75 -8.24 17.83
CA VAL A 263 -2.84 -9.08 18.61
C VAL A 263 -1.47 -8.43 18.70
N ALA A 264 -0.94 -8.29 19.91
CA ALA A 264 0.49 -8.10 20.15
C ALA A 264 1.18 -9.48 20.12
N VAL A 265 2.03 -9.69 19.13
CA VAL A 265 2.65 -10.99 18.87
C VAL A 265 3.92 -11.18 19.68
N GLN A 266 4.25 -12.43 20.03
CA GLN A 266 5.49 -12.72 20.75
C GLN A 266 6.71 -12.49 19.86
N VAL A 267 7.66 -11.70 20.34
CA VAL A 267 8.98 -11.47 19.73
C VAL A 267 10.05 -11.62 20.81
N GLY A 268 10.82 -12.70 20.72
CA GLY A 268 11.71 -13.13 21.80
C GLY A 268 10.93 -13.34 23.10
N LYS A 269 11.17 -12.50 24.11
CA LYS A 269 10.47 -12.53 25.40
C LYS A 269 9.47 -11.36 25.58
N THR A 270 9.19 -10.62 24.52
CA THR A 270 8.35 -9.42 24.56
C THR A 270 7.13 -9.55 23.65
N TRP A 271 6.13 -8.71 23.87
CA TRP A 271 4.92 -8.63 23.05
C TRP A 271 4.98 -7.35 22.21
N GLN A 272 4.78 -7.47 20.91
CA GLN A 272 4.94 -6.35 19.98
C GLN A 272 3.63 -6.11 19.22
N PRO A 273 3.00 -4.92 19.35
CA PRO A 273 1.82 -4.58 18.58
C PRO A 273 2.16 -4.30 17.10
N PRO A 274 1.16 -4.40 16.20
CA PRO A 274 1.33 -4.13 14.77
C PRO A 274 1.44 -2.62 14.52
N THR A 275 2.65 -2.06 14.55
CA THR A 275 2.87 -0.62 14.31
C THR A 275 3.81 -0.37 13.14
N ALA A 276 3.61 0.74 12.43
CA ALA A 276 4.53 1.19 11.38
C ALA A 276 5.99 1.26 11.87
N LYS A 277 6.21 1.76 13.09
CA LYS A 277 7.54 1.89 13.69
C LYS A 277 8.24 0.55 13.89
N THR A 278 7.51 -0.47 14.36
CA THR A 278 8.08 -1.80 14.57
C THR A 278 8.40 -2.52 13.25
N VAL A 279 7.67 -2.21 12.18
CA VAL A 279 7.99 -2.67 10.82
C VAL A 279 9.20 -1.94 10.23
N ALA A 280 9.25 -0.61 10.32
CA ALA A 280 10.40 0.18 9.88
C ALA A 280 11.69 -0.33 10.52
N ASN A 281 11.66 -0.53 11.84
CA ASN A 281 12.76 -1.10 12.59
C ASN A 281 13.19 -2.45 12.00
N LEU A 282 12.26 -3.37 11.68
CA LEU A 282 12.58 -4.68 11.10
C LEU A 282 13.32 -4.53 9.77
N LEU A 283 12.81 -3.66 8.90
CA LEU A 283 13.32 -3.46 7.55
C LEU A 283 14.69 -2.80 7.49
N ASP A 284 15.09 -2.03 8.51
CA ASP A 284 16.46 -1.48 8.60
C ASP A 284 17.55 -2.58 8.60
N SER A 285 17.19 -3.81 8.99
CA SER A 285 18.08 -4.98 8.96
C SER A 285 17.72 -5.99 7.87
N ALA A 286 16.73 -5.69 7.01
CA ALA A 286 16.30 -6.62 5.97
C ALA A 286 17.42 -6.84 4.95
N GLN A 287 17.60 -8.12 4.59
CA GLN A 287 18.56 -8.51 3.57
C GLN A 287 17.87 -8.63 2.22
N ARG A 288 18.66 -8.54 1.16
CA ARG A 288 18.19 -8.85 -0.19
C ARG A 288 17.92 -10.34 -0.31
N ASP A 289 16.83 -10.70 -0.97
CA ASP A 289 16.57 -12.09 -1.34
C ASP A 289 17.63 -12.55 -2.36
N PRO A 290 18.49 -13.52 -2.02
CA PRO A 290 19.52 -14.01 -2.94
C PRO A 290 18.94 -14.72 -4.17
N GLN A 291 17.69 -15.19 -4.11
CA GLN A 291 17.01 -15.82 -5.24
C GLN A 291 16.47 -14.80 -6.25
N ALA A 292 16.32 -13.53 -5.85
CA ALA A 292 15.93 -12.43 -6.73
C ALA A 292 17.15 -11.79 -7.41
N SER A 293 17.89 -12.60 -8.18
CA SER A 293 19.17 -12.25 -8.77
C SER A 293 19.09 -11.51 -10.10
N GLN A 294 17.91 -11.40 -10.71
CA GLN A 294 17.75 -10.67 -11.98
C GLN A 294 18.04 -9.17 -11.80
N PRO A 295 18.69 -8.50 -12.78
CA PRO A 295 19.04 -7.09 -12.69
C PRO A 295 17.85 -6.17 -12.40
N GLY A 296 18.06 -5.14 -11.58
CA GLY A 296 17.07 -4.11 -11.26
C GLY A 296 15.96 -4.54 -10.29
N ARG A 297 15.89 -5.82 -9.89
CA ARG A 297 14.99 -6.24 -8.81
C ARG A 297 15.53 -5.78 -7.47
N VAL A 298 14.65 -5.40 -6.56
CA VAL A 298 14.93 -5.11 -5.15
C VAL A 298 13.97 -5.90 -4.26
N VAL A 299 14.22 -7.19 -4.08
CA VAL A 299 13.38 -8.05 -3.23
C VAL A 299 14.04 -8.24 -1.87
N LEU A 300 13.24 -8.20 -0.80
CA LEU A 300 13.69 -8.33 0.58
C LEU A 300 13.30 -9.68 1.18
N THR A 301 14.19 -10.22 2.00
CA THR A 301 13.89 -11.32 2.92
C THR A 301 13.41 -10.74 4.24
N VAL A 302 12.26 -11.21 4.72
CA VAL A 302 11.72 -10.86 6.04
C VAL A 302 12.12 -11.94 7.05
N ASP A 303 12.78 -11.55 8.13
CA ASP A 303 13.08 -12.47 9.24
C ASP A 303 11.87 -12.58 10.19
N HIS A 304 11.00 -13.56 9.92
CA HIS A 304 9.85 -13.86 10.77
C HIS A 304 10.24 -14.40 12.17
N ARG A 305 11.46 -14.94 12.32
CA ARG A 305 11.96 -15.53 13.58
C ARG A 305 12.77 -14.56 14.42
N THR A 306 12.75 -13.28 14.06
CA THR A 306 13.49 -12.25 14.76
C THR A 306 13.18 -12.24 16.27
N THR A 307 14.21 -12.04 17.08
CA THR A 307 14.07 -11.84 18.54
C THR A 307 14.44 -10.41 18.95
N ARG A 308 14.69 -9.54 17.97
CA ARG A 308 15.08 -8.15 18.20
C ARG A 308 13.91 -7.40 18.84
N LYS A 309 14.18 -6.63 19.89
CA LYS A 309 13.16 -5.80 20.54
C LYS A 309 12.67 -4.73 19.56
N HIS A 310 11.41 -4.31 19.72
CA HIS A 310 10.78 -3.26 18.92
C HIS A 310 10.71 -3.57 17.43
N THR A 311 10.63 -4.84 17.05
CA THR A 311 10.30 -5.28 15.69
C THR A 311 8.99 -6.05 15.69
N TYR A 312 8.27 -6.06 14.56
CA TYR A 312 7.04 -6.83 14.40
C TYR A 312 7.22 -7.77 13.21
N PRO A 313 7.11 -9.11 13.39
CA PRO A 313 7.52 -10.09 12.38
C PRO A 313 6.47 -10.37 11.30
N ILE A 314 5.20 -10.01 11.50
CA ILE A 314 4.15 -10.22 10.49
C ILE A 314 4.11 -9.00 9.56
N VAL A 315 5.04 -8.95 8.61
CA VAL A 315 5.22 -7.79 7.73
C VAL A 315 4.72 -8.07 6.33
N LEU A 316 4.04 -7.08 5.78
CA LEU A 316 3.79 -6.98 4.36
C LEU A 316 4.80 -6.02 3.76
N VAL A 317 5.63 -6.50 2.84
CA VAL A 317 6.43 -5.64 1.94
C VAL A 317 5.75 -5.72 0.59
N SER A 318 5.21 -4.59 0.14
CA SER A 318 4.55 -4.50 -1.14
C SER A 318 5.46 -3.87 -2.18
N TYR A 319 5.46 -4.47 -3.35
CA TYR A 319 6.32 -4.15 -4.48
C TYR A 319 5.50 -3.55 -5.60
N ASP A 320 6.02 -2.49 -6.21
CA ASP A 320 5.55 -2.09 -7.52
C ASP A 320 6.40 -2.79 -8.58
N VAL A 321 5.71 -3.46 -9.49
CA VAL A 321 6.27 -4.20 -10.62
C VAL A 321 6.18 -3.34 -11.88
N ALA A 322 7.31 -3.17 -12.54
CA ALA A 322 7.44 -2.36 -13.75
C ALA A 322 8.42 -2.98 -14.75
N CYS A 323 8.43 -2.49 -15.99
CA CYS A 323 9.49 -2.79 -16.95
C CYS A 323 10.57 -1.71 -16.96
N THR A 324 11.82 -2.11 -17.18
CA THR A 324 12.92 -1.17 -17.50
C THR A 324 12.77 -0.61 -18.92
N VAL A 325 12.37 -1.45 -19.86
CA VAL A 325 11.94 -1.06 -21.21
C VAL A 325 10.58 -1.68 -21.47
N TYR A 326 9.59 -0.87 -21.84
CA TYR A 326 8.25 -1.35 -22.18
C TYR A 326 8.16 -1.72 -23.66
N ARG A 327 7.52 -2.84 -23.98
CA ARG A 327 7.12 -3.16 -25.36
C ARG A 327 5.93 -2.30 -25.76
N ASN A 328 5.82 -2.02 -27.06
CA ASN A 328 4.75 -1.20 -27.63
C ASN A 328 4.63 0.16 -26.91
N ASP A 329 5.78 0.80 -26.68
CA ASP A 329 5.94 2.11 -26.03
C ASP A 329 6.79 3.02 -26.93
N GLN A 330 6.38 3.17 -28.21
CA GLN A 330 7.20 3.88 -29.21
C GLN A 330 7.44 5.34 -28.86
N ASP A 331 6.47 5.99 -28.20
CA ASP A 331 6.60 7.36 -27.72
C ASP A 331 7.27 7.47 -26.34
N GLY A 332 7.61 6.33 -25.72
CA GLY A 332 8.22 6.22 -24.40
C GLY A 332 7.34 6.71 -23.24
N SER A 333 6.04 6.92 -23.46
CA SER A 333 5.13 7.48 -22.45
C SER A 333 5.00 6.60 -21.22
N LYS A 334 4.95 5.26 -21.40
CA LYS A 334 4.85 4.31 -20.28
C LYS A 334 6.13 4.29 -19.46
N ALA A 335 7.29 4.22 -20.12
CA ALA A 335 8.58 4.25 -19.43
C ALA A 335 8.78 5.55 -18.65
N ARG A 336 8.51 6.71 -19.27
CA ARG A 336 8.62 8.01 -18.58
C ARG A 336 7.68 8.12 -17.40
N PHE A 337 6.42 7.70 -17.55
CA PHE A 337 5.45 7.71 -16.46
C PHE A 337 5.87 6.78 -15.32
N ALA A 338 6.20 5.52 -15.63
CA ALA A 338 6.61 4.55 -14.62
C ALA A 338 7.82 5.04 -13.83
N LYS A 339 8.81 5.62 -14.53
CA LYS A 339 9.97 6.25 -13.88
C LYS A 339 9.55 7.36 -12.92
N ALA A 340 8.79 8.34 -13.39
CA ALA A 340 8.35 9.47 -12.55
C ALA A 340 7.46 9.03 -11.38
N TRP A 341 6.56 8.09 -11.61
CA TRP A 341 5.68 7.51 -10.59
C TRP A 341 6.50 6.83 -9.49
N LEU A 342 7.40 5.92 -9.85
CA LEU A 342 8.24 5.20 -8.87
C LEU A 342 9.22 6.14 -8.16
N THR A 343 9.76 7.14 -8.85
CA THR A 343 10.56 8.21 -8.23
C THR A 343 9.74 8.94 -7.16
N TYR A 344 8.47 9.25 -7.46
CA TYR A 344 7.59 9.91 -6.52
C TYR A 344 7.29 9.04 -5.29
N LEU A 345 6.92 7.78 -5.49
CA LEU A 345 6.62 6.81 -4.43
C LEU A 345 7.80 6.65 -3.46
N LEU A 346 9.02 6.56 -3.99
CA LEU A 346 10.26 6.39 -3.22
C LEU A 346 10.83 7.71 -2.66
N SER A 347 10.27 8.86 -3.03
CA SER A 347 10.64 10.15 -2.45
C SER A 347 10.24 10.24 -0.97
N GLU A 348 10.87 11.13 -0.20
CA GLU A 348 10.44 11.37 1.19
C GLU A 348 9.00 11.85 1.27
N GLN A 349 8.59 12.67 0.30
CA GLN A 349 7.22 13.15 0.22
C GLN A 349 6.23 12.00 -0.02
N GLY A 350 6.52 11.13 -0.98
CA GLY A 350 5.69 9.96 -1.29
C GLY A 350 5.55 9.05 -0.08
N GLN A 351 6.66 8.72 0.58
CA GLN A 351 6.66 7.87 1.78
C GLN A 351 5.87 8.47 2.94
N ARG A 352 6.05 9.77 3.23
CA ARG A 352 5.28 10.47 4.27
C ARG A 352 3.79 10.51 3.96
N MET A 353 3.41 10.68 2.70
CA MET A 353 1.99 10.65 2.32
C MET A 353 1.37 9.27 2.52
N ALA A 354 2.07 8.19 2.13
CA ALA A 354 1.60 6.83 2.41
C ALA A 354 1.50 6.58 3.91
N ALA A 355 2.51 6.95 4.70
CA ALA A 355 2.49 6.77 6.14
C ALA A 355 1.30 7.50 6.80
N ALA A 356 1.03 8.74 6.37
CA ALA A 356 -0.05 9.55 6.93
C ALA A 356 -1.47 9.06 6.55
N ASN A 357 -1.64 8.45 5.38
CA ASN A 357 -2.98 8.08 4.86
C ASN A 357 -3.26 6.58 4.92
N ALA A 358 -2.22 5.76 5.01
CA ALA A 358 -2.29 4.30 4.98
C ALA A 358 -1.55 3.64 6.15
N GLY A 359 -1.06 4.41 7.13
CA GLY A 359 -0.44 3.87 8.34
C GLY A 359 0.84 3.06 8.10
N SER A 360 1.47 3.23 6.95
CA SER A 360 2.64 2.46 6.54
C SER A 360 3.91 2.87 7.26
N ALA A 361 4.86 1.94 7.32
CA ALA A 361 6.24 2.23 7.63
C ALA A 361 6.89 3.01 6.48
N GLU A 362 7.53 4.12 6.78
CA GLU A 362 8.42 4.78 5.82
C GLU A 362 9.64 3.90 5.57
N LEU A 363 9.97 3.66 4.30
CA LEU A 363 11.17 2.91 3.94
C LEU A 363 12.43 3.73 4.27
N GLY A 364 13.40 3.09 4.92
CA GLY A 364 14.68 3.71 5.26
C GLY A 364 15.44 4.23 4.04
N GLN A 365 16.23 5.28 4.20
CA GLN A 365 16.97 5.93 3.10
C GLN A 365 17.80 4.93 2.28
N GLY A 366 18.50 3.99 2.92
CA GLY A 366 19.32 3.00 2.24
C GLY A 366 18.51 2.11 1.28
N LEU A 367 17.31 1.68 1.70
CA LEU A 367 16.41 0.88 0.87
C LEU A 367 15.83 1.71 -0.29
N ARG A 368 15.41 2.95 -0.01
CA ARG A 368 14.90 3.87 -1.04
C ARG A 368 15.96 4.17 -2.10
N SER A 369 17.22 4.38 -1.70
CA SER A 369 18.32 4.60 -2.64
C SER A 369 18.59 3.38 -3.52
N GLN A 370 18.53 2.15 -2.99
CA GLN A 370 18.68 0.94 -3.79
C GLN A 370 17.54 0.76 -4.80
N ALA A 371 16.30 1.02 -4.37
CA ALA A 371 15.15 0.98 -5.26
C ALA A 371 15.25 2.08 -6.33
N MET A 372 15.64 3.29 -5.96
CA MET A 372 15.83 4.42 -6.89
C MET A 372 16.90 4.12 -7.95
N ALA A 373 18.00 3.46 -7.59
CA ALA A 373 19.02 3.04 -8.55
C ALA A 373 18.43 2.13 -9.65
N SER A 374 17.43 1.32 -9.32
CA SER A 374 16.71 0.49 -10.30
C SER A 374 15.71 1.31 -11.12
N VAL A 375 15.01 2.28 -10.50
CA VAL A 375 14.14 3.24 -11.21
C VAL A 375 14.91 4.03 -12.26
N GLU A 376 16.16 4.40 -11.99
CA GLU A 376 16.98 5.15 -12.95
C GLU A 376 17.26 4.39 -14.25
N THR A 377 17.17 3.05 -14.24
CA THR A 377 17.33 2.21 -15.43
C THR A 377 16.10 2.20 -16.34
N ILE A 378 14.95 2.69 -15.88
CA ILE A 378 13.72 2.75 -16.68
C ILE A 378 13.88 3.77 -17.81
N GLY A 379 13.57 3.34 -19.04
CA GLY A 379 13.72 4.14 -20.26
C GLY A 379 15.15 4.21 -20.79
N GLY A 380 16.12 3.51 -20.16
CA GLY A 380 17.45 3.33 -20.71
C GLY A 380 17.40 2.57 -22.03
N LYS A 381 18.23 2.98 -23.00
CA LYS A 381 18.45 2.19 -24.22
C LYS A 381 19.27 0.96 -23.84
N SER A 382 18.75 -0.22 -24.19
CA SER A 382 19.37 -1.53 -24.02
C SER A 382 20.79 -1.61 -24.56
#